data_AF-A0A7V3SLJ9-F1
#
_entry.id   AF-A0A7V3SLJ9-F1
#
_cell.length_a   1.000
_cell.length_b   1.000
_cell.length_c   1.000
_cell.angle_alpha   90.00
_cell.angle_beta   90.00
_cell.angle_gamma   90.00
#
_symmetry.space_group_name_H-M   'P 1'
#
loop_
_entity.id
_entity.type
_entity.pdbx_description
1 polymer ?
#
loop_
_entity_poly.entity_id
_entity_poly.type
_entity_poly.pdbx_seq_one_letter_code
_entity_poly.pdbx_strand_id
1 'polypeptide(L)'
;MSKPRLLSGMQPTGVLHLGNLEGALRNWVQLQDQYDSYFCIVDWHALTTLAERTEEIPHNVREVAIDYIAAGLDPEKCAIFVQSHVKEHAELHLLFSMITPLGWLERVPTYKEKRENLQIESVSYGLLGYPVLQAADILIYKAQVVPVGEDQLPHLELTREIARRFNYLYGEVFPEPQALLTPAARVPGLDGRKMSKSYDNAIYLSDDAQTVTQKVRQAFTDPQKIRKNDPGHPEGCVVFALHQIYSKGEIQTIESECRAGQRGCVDCKMQLAGNLNTALGPLRHRRQELLAKAGELERILKEGAEKARAVASETMKEVRAAMHLE
;
A
#
# COMPACT_ATOMS: atom_id res chain seq x y z
N MET A 1 -18.24 -3.91 -22.81
CA MET A 1 -16.78 -4.12 -22.93
C MET A 1 -16.29 -4.61 -21.57
N SER A 2 -15.37 -5.58 -21.52
CA SER A 2 -14.77 -6.03 -20.26
C SER A 2 -13.95 -4.89 -19.65
N LYS A 3 -14.01 -4.72 -18.32
CA LYS A 3 -13.20 -3.72 -17.61
C LYS A 3 -11.70 -4.01 -17.82
N PRO A 4 -10.83 -2.99 -17.95
CA PRO A 4 -9.39 -3.19 -17.91
C PRO A 4 -8.97 -3.79 -16.56
N ARG A 5 -7.93 -4.63 -16.58
CA ARG A 5 -7.38 -5.28 -15.40
C ARG A 5 -6.39 -4.39 -14.68
N LEU A 6 -6.47 -4.46 -13.37
CA LEU A 6 -5.66 -3.69 -12.45
C LEU A 6 -5.06 -4.60 -11.39
N LEU A 7 -3.77 -4.43 -11.11
CA LEU A 7 -3.14 -5.04 -9.94
C LEU A 7 -2.55 -3.96 -9.04
N SER A 8 -2.77 -4.10 -7.73
CA SER A 8 -2.00 -3.40 -6.70
C SER A 8 -1.85 -4.27 -5.46
N GLY A 9 -0.96 -3.91 -4.55
CA GLY A 9 -0.72 -4.70 -3.34
C GLY A 9 0.16 -4.01 -2.32
N MET A 10 0.18 -4.55 -1.10
CA MET A 10 1.03 -4.08 0.00
C MET A 10 1.68 -5.26 0.70
N GLN A 11 2.91 -5.03 1.18
CA GLN A 11 3.61 -6.00 2.00
C GLN A 11 2.98 -6.07 3.40
N PRO A 12 2.77 -7.27 3.96
CA PRO A 12 2.33 -7.46 5.33
C PRO A 12 3.48 -7.23 6.33
N THR A 13 3.96 -5.99 6.45
CA THR A 13 5.02 -5.58 7.41
C THR A 13 4.44 -5.00 8.71
N GLY A 14 3.25 -5.46 9.12
CA GLY A 14 2.48 -4.99 10.29
C GLY A 14 1.19 -4.26 9.93
N VAL A 15 0.49 -3.77 10.96
CA VAL A 15 -0.82 -3.10 10.85
C VAL A 15 -0.78 -1.84 10.00
N LEU A 16 -1.80 -1.58 9.17
CA LEU A 16 -1.82 -0.37 8.33
C LEU A 16 -2.12 0.89 9.15
N HIS A 17 -1.69 2.04 8.63
CA HIS A 17 -1.88 3.36 9.25
C HIS A 17 -2.53 4.36 8.29
N LEU A 18 -2.85 5.57 8.76
CA LEU A 18 -3.50 6.62 7.95
C LEU A 18 -2.77 6.90 6.64
N GLY A 19 -1.43 6.85 6.64
CA GLY A 19 -0.64 6.95 5.41
C GLY A 19 -0.99 5.91 4.34
N ASN A 20 -1.28 4.64 4.72
CA ASN A 20 -1.71 3.62 3.77
C ASN A 20 -3.15 3.84 3.31
N LEU A 21 -4.02 4.29 4.23
CA LEU A 21 -5.43 4.55 3.94
C LEU A 21 -5.59 5.65 2.88
N GLU A 22 -4.98 6.80 3.15
CA GLU A 22 -5.08 7.97 2.26
C GLU A 22 -4.18 7.84 1.02
N GLY A 23 -3.01 7.20 1.17
CA GLY A 23 -2.06 7.04 0.08
C GLY A 23 -2.45 5.99 -0.96
N ALA A 24 -3.28 5.01 -0.60
CA ALA A 24 -3.61 3.90 -1.50
C ALA A 24 -5.02 3.33 -1.32
N LEU A 25 -5.42 2.90 -0.11
CA LEU A 25 -6.67 2.14 0.05
C LEU A 25 -7.92 2.91 -0.40
N ARG A 26 -8.03 4.21 -0.09
CA ARG A 26 -9.18 5.02 -0.56
C ARG A 26 -9.29 5.05 -2.08
N ASN A 27 -8.15 5.15 -2.76
CA ASN A 27 -8.10 5.13 -4.21
C ASN A 27 -8.47 3.74 -4.74
N TRP A 28 -7.96 2.66 -4.14
CA TRP A 28 -8.32 1.29 -4.52
C TRP A 28 -9.82 1.02 -4.37
N VAL A 29 -10.45 1.52 -3.31
CA VAL A 29 -11.90 1.41 -3.09
C VAL A 29 -12.70 2.10 -4.19
N GLN A 30 -12.18 3.17 -4.80
CA GLN A 30 -12.82 3.82 -5.95
C GLN A 30 -12.56 3.07 -7.27
N LEU A 31 -11.39 2.45 -7.40
CA LEU A 31 -10.96 1.76 -8.62
C LEU A 31 -11.62 0.39 -8.80
N GLN A 32 -12.00 -0.30 -7.72
CA GLN A 32 -12.68 -1.60 -7.81
C GLN A 32 -13.98 -1.54 -8.64
N ASP A 33 -14.66 -0.38 -8.67
CA ASP A 33 -15.88 -0.20 -9.46
C ASP A 33 -15.59 0.05 -10.95
N GLN A 34 -14.37 0.45 -11.30
CA GLN A 34 -13.95 0.84 -12.65
C GLN A 34 -13.12 -0.23 -13.37
N TYR A 35 -12.39 -1.06 -12.61
CA TYR A 35 -11.43 -2.05 -13.12
C TYR A 35 -11.76 -3.47 -12.67
N ASP A 36 -11.35 -4.47 -13.44
CA ASP A 36 -11.24 -5.85 -12.97
C ASP A 36 -10.00 -5.94 -12.07
N SER A 37 -10.21 -5.93 -10.75
CA SER A 37 -9.17 -5.53 -9.79
C SER A 37 -8.65 -6.72 -8.98
N TYR A 38 -7.32 -6.79 -8.87
CA TYR A 38 -6.58 -7.80 -8.12
C TYR A 38 -5.77 -7.07 -7.03
N PHE A 39 -6.19 -7.21 -5.78
CA PHE A 39 -5.54 -6.61 -4.62
C PHE A 39 -4.80 -7.69 -3.82
N CYS A 40 -3.48 -7.67 -3.92
CA CYS A 40 -2.63 -8.71 -3.38
C CYS A 40 -2.00 -8.29 -2.04
N ILE A 41 -1.94 -9.23 -1.10
CA ILE A 41 -1.13 -9.15 0.12
C ILE A 41 0.17 -9.88 -0.17
N VAL A 42 1.25 -9.12 -0.38
CA VAL A 42 2.50 -9.64 -0.97
C VAL A 42 3.46 -10.19 0.09
N ASP A 43 3.13 -11.37 0.59
CA ASP A 43 3.87 -12.05 1.66
C ASP A 43 5.25 -12.55 1.25
N TRP A 44 5.47 -12.97 -0.01
CA TRP A 44 6.82 -13.27 -0.49
C TRP A 44 7.70 -12.04 -0.60
N HIS A 45 7.15 -10.89 -0.98
CA HIS A 45 7.89 -9.62 -0.93
C HIS A 45 8.28 -9.24 0.50
N ALA A 46 7.46 -9.56 1.50
CA ALA A 46 7.80 -9.29 2.91
C ALA A 46 9.05 -10.08 3.36
N LEU A 47 9.29 -11.27 2.82
CA LEU A 47 10.49 -12.07 3.12
C LEU A 47 11.80 -11.35 2.77
N THR A 48 11.78 -10.36 1.86
CA THR A 48 12.97 -9.55 1.55
C THR A 48 13.47 -8.72 2.74
N THR A 49 12.64 -8.55 3.77
CA THR A 49 12.96 -7.80 5.01
C THR A 49 12.65 -8.58 6.29
N LEU A 50 11.79 -9.60 6.23
CA LEU A 50 11.33 -10.40 7.37
C LEU A 50 11.81 -11.86 7.31
N ALA A 51 12.86 -12.17 6.52
CA ALA A 51 13.38 -13.54 6.38
C ALA A 51 13.74 -14.21 7.72
N GLU A 52 14.16 -13.43 8.72
CA GLU A 52 14.53 -13.94 10.05
C GLU A 52 13.38 -13.91 11.06
N ARG A 53 12.21 -13.37 10.68
CA ARG A 53 11.03 -13.15 11.55
C ARG A 53 9.74 -13.59 10.87
N THR A 54 9.80 -14.72 10.18
CA THR A 54 8.69 -15.23 9.35
C THR A 54 7.43 -15.56 10.15
N GLU A 55 7.57 -15.81 11.44
CA GLU A 55 6.47 -16.01 12.39
C GLU A 55 5.54 -14.79 12.50
N GLU A 56 6.01 -13.59 12.16
CA GLU A 56 5.19 -12.37 12.13
C GLU A 56 4.24 -12.33 10.91
N ILE A 57 4.61 -12.99 9.81
CA ILE A 57 3.93 -12.86 8.51
C ILE A 57 2.46 -13.30 8.56
N PRO A 58 2.09 -14.48 9.12
CA PRO A 58 0.69 -14.90 9.15
C PRO A 58 -0.23 -13.90 9.89
N HIS A 59 0.26 -13.36 11.01
CA HIS A 59 -0.48 -12.34 11.76
C HIS A 59 -0.64 -11.06 10.93
N ASN A 60 0.45 -10.58 10.31
CA ASN A 60 0.43 -9.36 9.50
C ASN A 60 -0.47 -9.51 8.26
N VAL A 61 -0.48 -10.67 7.61
CA VAL A 61 -1.38 -10.97 6.50
C VAL A 61 -2.83 -10.84 6.94
N ARG A 62 -3.18 -11.41 8.10
CA ARG A 62 -4.52 -11.32 8.68
C ARG A 62 -4.93 -9.86 8.91
N GLU A 63 -4.07 -9.07 9.55
CA GLU A 63 -4.35 -7.67 9.86
C GLU A 63 -4.53 -6.82 8.60
N VAL A 64 -3.65 -6.99 7.60
CA VAL A 64 -3.74 -6.28 6.31
C VAL A 64 -5.02 -6.67 5.56
N ALA A 65 -5.38 -7.95 5.54
CA ALA A 65 -6.62 -8.41 4.90
C ALA A 65 -7.86 -7.78 5.55
N ILE A 66 -7.89 -7.71 6.88
CA ILE A 66 -8.96 -7.03 7.63
C ILE A 66 -9.00 -5.54 7.27
N ASP A 67 -7.85 -4.87 7.23
CA ASP A 67 -7.78 -3.44 6.88
C ASP A 67 -8.26 -3.16 5.44
N TYR A 68 -7.92 -4.03 4.48
CA TYR A 68 -8.39 -3.91 3.10
C TYR A 68 -9.92 -3.91 3.03
N ILE A 69 -10.55 -4.92 3.64
CA ILE A 69 -12.01 -5.09 3.61
C ILE A 69 -12.69 -3.98 4.43
N ALA A 70 -12.15 -3.66 5.61
CA ALA A 70 -12.70 -2.62 6.48
C ALA A 70 -12.63 -1.22 5.86
N ALA A 71 -11.58 -0.93 5.10
CA ALA A 71 -11.47 0.32 4.33
C ALA A 71 -12.50 0.40 3.18
N GLY A 72 -13.05 -0.74 2.75
CA GLY A 72 -14.15 -0.82 1.79
C GLY A 72 -13.85 -1.58 0.51
N LEU A 73 -12.76 -2.34 0.44
CA LEU A 73 -12.61 -3.31 -0.65
C LEU A 73 -13.65 -4.42 -0.50
N ASP A 74 -14.33 -4.71 -1.60
CA ASP A 74 -15.44 -5.63 -1.66
C ASP A 74 -15.01 -6.91 -2.39
N PRO A 75 -14.91 -8.08 -1.70
CA PRO A 75 -14.53 -9.35 -2.30
C PRO A 75 -15.46 -9.84 -3.42
N GLU A 76 -16.68 -9.29 -3.52
CA GLU A 76 -17.59 -9.59 -4.63
C GLU A 76 -17.18 -8.85 -5.90
N LYS A 77 -16.54 -7.68 -5.77
CA LYS A 77 -16.13 -6.81 -6.89
C LYS A 77 -14.68 -7.02 -7.33
N CYS A 78 -13.81 -7.47 -6.44
CA CYS A 78 -12.39 -7.64 -6.70
C CYS A 78 -11.84 -8.94 -6.10
N ALA A 79 -10.67 -9.38 -6.58
CA ALA A 79 -9.95 -10.48 -5.98
C ALA A 79 -9.02 -9.95 -4.88
N ILE A 80 -9.28 -10.33 -3.63
CA ILE A 80 -8.39 -10.05 -2.49
C ILE A 80 -7.72 -11.35 -2.07
N PHE A 81 -6.40 -11.44 -2.16
CA PHE A 81 -5.68 -12.70 -1.97
C PHE A 81 -4.27 -12.50 -1.43
N VAL A 82 -3.69 -13.59 -0.92
CA VAL A 82 -2.30 -13.66 -0.47
C VAL A 82 -1.44 -14.15 -1.63
N GLN A 83 -0.33 -13.46 -1.91
CA GLN A 83 0.56 -13.75 -3.05
C GLN A 83 0.97 -15.22 -3.09
N SER A 84 1.46 -15.75 -1.96
CA SER A 84 1.93 -17.14 -1.88
C SER A 84 0.85 -18.19 -2.10
N HIS A 85 -0.44 -17.82 -2.11
CA HIS A 85 -1.52 -18.75 -2.42
C HIS A 85 -1.66 -18.99 -3.94
N VAL A 86 -1.02 -18.19 -4.80
CA VAL A 86 -1.02 -18.36 -6.27
C VAL A 86 0.40 -18.70 -6.71
N LYS A 87 0.70 -20.00 -6.89
CA LYS A 87 2.08 -20.48 -7.09
C LYS A 87 2.66 -20.13 -8.46
N GLU A 88 1.80 -19.83 -9.41
CA GLU A 88 2.16 -19.36 -10.75
C GLU A 88 3.01 -18.08 -10.70
N HIS A 89 2.88 -17.26 -9.65
CA HIS A 89 3.75 -16.10 -9.42
C HIS A 89 5.22 -16.50 -9.30
N ALA A 90 5.51 -17.60 -8.58
CA ALA A 90 6.87 -18.10 -8.40
C ALA A 90 7.42 -18.72 -9.68
N GLU A 91 6.58 -19.44 -10.42
CA GLU A 91 6.97 -20.02 -11.71
C GLU A 91 7.31 -18.91 -12.72
N LEU A 92 6.44 -17.89 -12.86
CA LEU A 92 6.71 -16.79 -13.77
C LEU A 92 7.94 -15.97 -13.34
N HIS A 93 8.11 -15.75 -12.04
CA HIS A 93 9.31 -15.12 -11.50
C HIS A 93 10.58 -15.87 -11.89
N LEU A 94 10.59 -17.21 -11.77
CA LEU A 94 11.71 -18.04 -12.18
C LEU A 94 12.02 -17.85 -13.67
N LEU A 95 11.00 -17.90 -14.53
CA LEU A 95 11.19 -17.73 -15.97
C LEU A 95 11.71 -16.33 -16.34
N PHE A 96 11.15 -15.28 -15.72
CA PHE A 96 11.64 -13.91 -15.88
C PHE A 96 13.08 -13.73 -15.37
N SER A 97 13.48 -14.44 -14.31
CA SER A 97 14.84 -14.37 -13.80
C SER A 97 15.88 -14.86 -14.81
N MET A 98 15.54 -15.82 -15.68
CA MET A 98 16.43 -16.36 -16.71
C MET A 98 16.71 -15.36 -17.84
N ILE A 99 15.79 -14.41 -18.06
CA ILE A 99 15.90 -13.43 -19.13
C ILE A 99 16.24 -12.03 -18.64
N THR A 100 16.24 -11.75 -17.34
CA THR A 100 16.48 -10.40 -16.81
C THR A 100 17.97 -10.17 -16.54
N PRO A 101 18.65 -9.25 -17.24
CA PRO A 101 20.06 -8.96 -16.98
C PRO A 101 20.27 -8.35 -15.59
N LEU A 102 21.31 -8.82 -14.88
CA LEU A 102 21.65 -8.34 -13.53
C LEU A 102 21.83 -6.82 -13.47
N GLY A 103 22.49 -6.24 -14.48
CA GLY A 103 22.73 -4.80 -14.55
C GLY A 103 21.48 -3.94 -14.67
N TRP A 104 20.30 -4.51 -14.99
CA TRP A 104 19.03 -3.78 -14.91
C TRP A 104 18.59 -3.60 -13.45
N LEU A 105 18.77 -4.63 -12.63
CA LEU A 105 18.38 -4.66 -11.21
C LEU A 105 19.24 -3.72 -10.37
N GLU A 106 20.55 -3.72 -10.60
CA GLU A 106 21.52 -2.86 -9.88
C GLU A 106 21.31 -1.35 -10.13
N ARG A 107 20.59 -1.00 -11.20
CA ARG A 107 20.28 0.40 -11.57
C ARG A 107 18.98 0.91 -10.96
N VAL A 108 18.14 0.05 -10.38
CA VAL A 108 16.89 0.48 -9.73
C VAL A 108 17.24 1.33 -8.50
N PRO A 109 16.77 2.60 -8.41
CA PRO A 109 17.18 3.53 -7.35
C PRO A 109 16.96 2.99 -5.93
N THR A 110 15.81 2.34 -5.70
CA THR A 110 15.46 1.80 -4.37
C THR A 110 16.39 0.70 -3.89
N TYR A 111 17.10 0.00 -4.78
CA TYR A 111 18.09 -1.00 -4.38
C TYR A 111 19.28 -0.32 -3.68
N LYS A 112 19.77 0.79 -4.24
CA LYS A 112 20.87 1.58 -3.66
C LYS A 112 20.46 2.15 -2.30
N GLU A 113 19.29 2.77 -2.24
CA GLU A 113 18.75 3.34 -1.00
C GLU A 113 18.54 2.28 0.09
N LYS A 114 17.99 1.10 -0.25
CA LYS A 114 17.81 0.02 0.72
C LYS A 114 19.14 -0.54 1.21
N ARG A 115 20.14 -0.68 0.33
CA ARG A 115 21.48 -1.12 0.72
C ARG A 115 22.13 -0.14 1.70
N GLU A 116 21.99 1.16 1.46
CA GLU A 116 22.52 2.22 2.33
C GLU A 116 21.77 2.29 3.66
N ASN A 117 20.43 2.23 3.63
CA ASN A 117 19.58 2.39 4.82
C ASN A 117 19.59 1.19 5.76
N LEU A 118 19.68 -0.03 5.23
CA LEU A 118 19.64 -1.25 6.05
C LEU A 118 21.00 -1.64 6.63
N GLN A 119 22.09 -0.95 6.25
CA GLN A 119 23.47 -1.24 6.69
C GLN A 119 23.86 -2.73 6.53
N ILE A 120 23.29 -3.42 5.54
CA ILE A 120 23.51 -4.85 5.34
C ILE A 120 24.82 -5.03 4.56
N GLU A 121 25.77 -5.79 5.12
CA GLU A 121 27.05 -6.12 4.47
C GLU A 121 26.87 -6.91 3.15
N SER A 122 25.84 -7.74 3.06
CA SER A 122 25.51 -8.53 1.85
C SER A 122 24.00 -8.55 1.59
N VAL A 123 23.58 -7.97 0.46
CA VAL A 123 22.16 -7.98 0.06
C VAL A 123 21.77 -9.36 -0.44
N SER A 124 20.65 -9.90 0.05
CA SER A 124 20.14 -11.20 -0.41
C SER A 124 19.74 -11.15 -1.88
N TYR A 125 19.87 -12.28 -2.58
CA TYR A 125 19.38 -12.41 -3.97
C TYR A 125 17.89 -12.05 -4.07
N GLY A 126 17.08 -12.42 -3.08
CA GLY A 126 15.66 -12.06 -3.04
C GLY A 126 15.43 -10.54 -3.00
N LEU A 127 16.25 -9.79 -2.25
CA LEU A 127 16.14 -8.32 -2.21
C LEU A 127 16.69 -7.65 -3.48
N LEU A 128 17.61 -8.28 -4.22
CA LEU A 128 18.00 -7.79 -5.55
C LEU A 128 16.94 -8.14 -6.61
N GLY A 129 16.36 -9.34 -6.52
CA GLY A 129 15.41 -9.91 -7.47
C GLY A 129 13.95 -9.53 -7.25
N TYR A 130 13.59 -8.88 -6.15
CA TYR A 130 12.19 -8.49 -5.87
C TYR A 130 11.53 -7.68 -7.00
N PRO A 131 12.23 -6.80 -7.75
CA PRO A 131 11.60 -6.10 -8.87
C PRO A 131 11.16 -7.05 -10.00
N VAL A 132 11.85 -8.18 -10.17
CA VAL A 132 11.46 -9.25 -11.11
C VAL A 132 10.23 -10.01 -10.58
N LEU A 133 10.17 -10.26 -9.27
CA LEU A 133 8.97 -10.83 -8.65
C LEU A 133 7.77 -9.90 -8.80
N GLN A 134 7.96 -8.59 -8.63
CA GLN A 134 6.93 -7.58 -8.86
C GLN A 134 6.46 -7.56 -10.32
N ALA A 135 7.38 -7.71 -11.27
CA ALA A 135 7.02 -7.84 -12.69
C ALA A 135 6.17 -9.11 -12.94
N ALA A 136 6.51 -10.24 -12.32
CA ALA A 136 5.70 -11.45 -12.37
C ALA A 136 4.31 -11.22 -11.79
N ASP A 137 4.21 -10.58 -10.61
CA ASP A 137 2.91 -10.27 -9.98
C ASP A 137 2.01 -9.44 -10.90
N ILE A 138 2.56 -8.46 -11.62
CA ILE A 138 1.80 -7.58 -12.52
C ILE A 138 1.41 -8.29 -13.82
N LEU A 139 2.39 -8.92 -14.48
CA LEU A 139 2.22 -9.45 -15.84
C LEU A 139 1.41 -10.75 -15.87
N ILE A 140 1.39 -11.52 -14.78
CA ILE A 140 0.62 -12.77 -14.73
C ILE A 140 -0.88 -12.57 -14.84
N TYR A 141 -1.39 -11.40 -14.45
CA TYR A 141 -2.80 -11.02 -14.65
C TYR A 141 -3.01 -10.26 -15.96
N LYS A 142 -1.94 -10.03 -16.73
CA LYS A 142 -1.90 -9.11 -17.86
C LYS A 142 -2.48 -7.75 -17.49
N ALA A 143 -2.10 -7.21 -16.34
CA ALA A 143 -2.63 -5.94 -15.85
C ALA A 143 -2.31 -4.82 -16.84
N GLN A 144 -3.34 -4.08 -17.27
CA GLN A 144 -3.14 -2.91 -18.15
C GLN A 144 -2.79 -1.66 -17.35
N VAL A 145 -3.16 -1.61 -16.08
CA VAL A 145 -2.98 -0.43 -15.23
C VAL A 145 -2.50 -0.85 -13.84
N VAL A 146 -1.53 -0.09 -13.29
CA VAL A 146 -0.99 -0.30 -11.94
C VAL A 146 -1.04 1.03 -11.17
N PRO A 147 -1.85 1.15 -10.11
CA PRO A 147 -1.86 2.32 -9.24
C PRO A 147 -0.56 2.40 -8.46
N VAL A 148 0.18 3.48 -8.67
CA VAL A 148 1.51 3.66 -8.08
C VAL A 148 1.79 5.11 -7.71
N GLY A 149 2.63 5.29 -6.69
CA GLY A 149 3.31 6.56 -6.43
C GLY A 149 4.49 6.77 -7.39
N GLU A 150 4.99 7.99 -7.45
CA GLU A 150 6.15 8.36 -8.28
C GLU A 150 7.40 7.53 -7.96
N ASP A 151 7.57 7.13 -6.70
CA ASP A 151 8.69 6.32 -6.22
C ASP A 151 8.72 4.90 -6.79
N GLN A 152 7.60 4.40 -7.31
CA GLN A 152 7.47 3.05 -7.90
C GLN A 152 7.56 3.06 -9.44
N LEU A 153 7.67 4.23 -10.07
CA LEU A 153 7.82 4.33 -11.53
C LEU A 153 9.04 3.55 -12.06
N PRO A 154 10.21 3.53 -11.40
CA PRO A 154 11.33 2.71 -11.85
C PRO A 154 11.03 1.21 -11.89
N HIS A 155 10.27 0.67 -10.94
CA HIS A 155 9.87 -0.76 -10.92
C HIS A 155 8.88 -1.08 -12.04
N LEU A 156 7.96 -0.15 -12.29
CA LEU A 156 7.00 -0.31 -13.38
C LEU A 156 7.70 -0.25 -14.74
N GLU A 157 8.70 0.61 -14.91
CA GLU A 157 9.49 0.64 -16.15
C GLU A 157 10.29 -0.64 -16.34
N LEU A 158 10.91 -1.17 -15.29
CA LEU A 158 11.55 -2.48 -15.36
C LEU A 158 10.55 -3.59 -15.74
N THR A 159 9.32 -3.52 -15.24
CA THR A 159 8.25 -4.47 -15.63
C THR A 159 7.96 -4.40 -17.12
N ARG A 160 7.91 -3.19 -17.71
CA ARG A 160 7.74 -3.03 -19.16
C ARG A 160 8.94 -3.57 -19.95
N GLU A 161 10.17 -3.31 -19.49
CA GLU A 161 11.38 -3.86 -20.13
C GLU A 161 11.38 -5.39 -20.13
N ILE A 162 10.95 -6.02 -19.03
CA ILE A 162 10.80 -7.48 -18.94
C ILE A 162 9.72 -7.97 -19.90
N ALA A 163 8.56 -7.30 -19.96
CA ALA A 163 7.48 -7.64 -20.90
C ALA A 163 7.94 -7.56 -22.37
N ARG A 164 8.58 -6.44 -22.76
CA ARG A 164 9.15 -6.24 -24.10
C ARG A 164 10.16 -7.32 -24.44
N ARG A 165 11.05 -7.63 -23.51
CA ARG A 165 12.08 -8.65 -23.70
C ARG A 165 11.50 -10.05 -23.85
N PHE A 166 10.52 -10.42 -23.02
CA PHE A 166 9.82 -11.69 -23.15
C PHE A 166 9.15 -11.79 -24.53
N ASN A 167 8.40 -10.76 -24.91
CA ASN A 167 7.68 -10.74 -26.19
C ASN A 167 8.62 -10.81 -27.40
N TYR A 168 9.77 -10.15 -27.32
CA TYR A 168 10.80 -10.21 -28.36
C TYR A 168 11.42 -11.61 -28.52
N LEU A 169 11.63 -12.33 -27.40
CA LEU A 169 12.26 -13.65 -27.43
C LEU A 169 11.29 -14.77 -27.81
N TYR A 170 10.03 -14.69 -27.36
CA TYR A 170 9.10 -15.82 -27.37
C TYR A 170 7.78 -15.55 -28.11
N GLY A 171 7.54 -14.31 -28.55
CA GLY A 171 6.28 -13.88 -29.17
C GLY A 171 5.37 -13.09 -28.22
N GLU A 172 4.40 -12.36 -28.78
CA GLU A 172 3.55 -11.43 -28.03
C GLU A 172 2.60 -12.14 -27.06
N VAL A 173 2.91 -12.09 -25.76
CA VAL A 173 2.10 -12.67 -24.68
C VAL A 173 1.63 -11.60 -23.69
N PHE A 174 2.53 -10.67 -23.33
CA PHE A 174 2.29 -9.70 -22.27
C PHE A 174 2.00 -8.30 -22.81
N PRO A 175 0.99 -7.59 -22.27
CA PRO A 175 0.84 -6.16 -22.51
C PRO A 175 1.88 -5.36 -21.70
N GLU A 176 2.13 -4.12 -22.10
CA GLU A 176 2.91 -3.18 -21.30
C GLU A 176 2.00 -2.41 -20.31
N PRO A 177 2.17 -2.59 -18.98
CA PRO A 177 1.31 -1.98 -17.99
C PRO A 177 1.49 -0.45 -17.92
N GLN A 178 0.40 0.29 -17.76
CA GLN A 178 0.39 1.75 -17.63
C GLN A 178 0.36 2.18 -16.16
N ALA A 179 1.04 3.29 -15.84
CA ALA A 179 1.00 3.86 -14.51
C ALA A 179 -0.34 4.58 -14.31
N LEU A 180 -1.02 4.32 -13.20
CA LEU A 180 -2.07 5.20 -12.70
C LEU A 180 -1.51 5.94 -11.50
N LEU A 181 -1.04 7.17 -11.75
CA LEU A 181 -0.44 8.00 -10.71
C LEU A 181 -1.51 8.40 -9.69
N THR A 182 -1.31 7.96 -8.45
CA THR A 182 -2.14 8.40 -7.34
C THR A 182 -1.60 9.71 -6.80
N PRO A 183 -2.46 10.71 -6.51
CA PRO A 183 -2.02 11.92 -5.83
C PRO A 183 -1.27 11.49 -4.57
N ALA A 184 -0.02 11.94 -4.42
CA ALA A 184 0.75 11.66 -3.23
C ALA A 184 0.12 12.44 -2.06
N ALA A 185 -0.92 11.87 -1.44
CA ALA A 185 -1.40 12.32 -0.15
C ALA A 185 -0.27 12.00 0.85
N ARG A 186 0.73 12.88 0.93
CA ARG A 186 1.75 12.82 1.97
C ARG A 186 1.06 13.11 3.29
N VAL A 187 0.56 12.06 3.93
CA VAL A 187 0.06 12.16 5.30
C VAL A 187 1.29 12.26 6.22
N PRO A 188 1.51 13.41 6.88
CA PRO A 188 2.59 13.53 7.84
C PRO A 188 2.33 12.62 9.03
N GLY A 189 3.39 12.01 9.55
CA GLY A 189 3.40 11.41 10.87
C GLY A 189 3.26 12.47 11.95
N LEU A 190 2.95 12.02 13.16
CA LEU A 190 2.70 12.89 14.31
C LEU A 190 3.88 13.78 14.70
N ASP A 191 5.08 13.49 14.19
CA ASP A 191 6.32 14.24 14.43
C ASP A 191 6.73 15.16 13.25
N GLY A 192 5.91 15.22 12.18
CA GLY A 192 6.19 16.02 10.98
C GLY A 192 6.96 15.29 9.87
N ARG A 193 7.51 14.09 10.14
CA ARG A 193 8.14 13.25 9.11
C ARG A 193 7.07 12.48 8.32
N LYS A 194 7.47 11.66 7.34
CA LYS A 194 6.55 10.71 6.68
C LYS A 194 5.96 9.77 7.75
N MET A 195 4.65 9.53 7.71
CA MET A 195 4.04 8.54 8.60
C MET A 195 4.62 7.15 8.31
N SER A 196 5.24 6.55 9.33
CA SER A 196 5.89 5.25 9.26
C SER A 196 5.89 4.56 10.62
N LYS A 197 5.74 3.25 10.62
CA LYS A 197 5.84 2.40 11.82
C LYS A 197 7.22 2.52 12.47
N SER A 198 8.27 2.56 11.66
CA SER A 198 9.67 2.61 12.13
C SER A 198 10.01 3.89 12.87
N TYR A 199 9.23 4.95 12.70
CA TYR A 199 9.42 6.23 13.39
C TYR A 199 8.52 6.38 14.62
N ASP A 200 7.68 5.37 14.90
CA ASP A 200 6.66 5.40 15.96
C ASP A 200 5.81 6.69 15.93
N ASN A 201 5.47 7.16 14.73
CA ASN A 201 4.76 8.41 14.50
C ASN A 201 3.38 8.20 13.84
N ALA A 202 2.87 6.96 13.88
CA ALA A 202 1.72 6.53 13.10
C ALA A 202 0.42 6.44 13.94
N ILE A 203 -0.69 6.81 13.30
CA ILE A 203 -2.03 6.46 13.74
C ILE A 203 -2.47 5.22 12.96
N TYR A 204 -2.65 4.10 13.64
CA TYR A 204 -3.02 2.82 13.05
C TYR A 204 -4.53 2.76 12.78
N LEU A 205 -4.92 2.00 11.75
CA LEU A 205 -6.34 1.80 11.43
C LEU A 205 -7.06 0.97 12.50
N SER A 206 -6.30 0.19 13.26
CA SER A 206 -6.78 -0.58 14.42
C SER A 206 -6.82 0.21 15.73
N ASP A 207 -6.22 1.40 15.81
CA ASP A 207 -6.21 2.19 17.04
C ASP A 207 -7.64 2.52 17.47
N ASP A 208 -7.97 2.27 18.74
CA ASP A 208 -9.25 2.67 19.32
C ASP A 208 -9.38 4.20 19.42
N ALA A 209 -10.58 4.68 19.75
CA ALA A 209 -10.86 6.12 19.78
C ALA A 209 -10.05 6.88 20.84
N GLN A 210 -9.76 6.25 21.98
CA GLN A 210 -8.96 6.83 23.06
C GLN A 210 -7.50 6.91 22.64
N THR A 211 -6.95 5.85 22.06
CA THR A 211 -5.59 5.77 21.54
C THR A 211 -5.34 6.85 20.47
N VAL A 212 -6.26 7.01 19.51
CA VAL A 212 -6.16 8.09 18.51
C VAL A 212 -6.17 9.46 19.17
N THR A 213 -7.05 9.69 20.15
CA THR A 213 -7.10 10.97 20.87
C THR A 213 -5.79 11.25 21.61
N GLN A 214 -5.20 10.25 22.27
CA GLN A 214 -3.93 10.38 22.97
C GLN A 214 -2.77 10.69 22.01
N LYS A 215 -2.70 9.98 20.88
CA LYS A 215 -1.69 10.21 19.84
C LYS A 215 -1.79 11.61 19.24
N VAL A 216 -3.01 12.07 18.89
CA VAL A 216 -3.24 13.41 18.35
C VAL A 216 -2.87 14.51 19.35
N ARG A 217 -3.10 14.29 20.66
CA ARG A 217 -2.66 15.24 21.70
C ARG A 217 -1.14 15.48 21.67
N GLN A 218 -0.36 14.47 21.33
CA GLN A 218 1.10 14.53 21.27
C GLN A 218 1.64 15.02 19.92
N ALA A 219 0.79 15.23 18.91
CA ALA A 219 1.20 15.65 17.58
C ALA A 219 2.01 16.96 17.60
N PHE A 220 3.05 17.02 16.78
CA PHE A 220 3.84 18.21 16.55
C PHE A 220 2.97 19.35 16.01
N THR A 221 3.17 20.54 16.56
CA THR A 221 2.51 21.78 16.15
C THR A 221 3.56 22.85 15.95
N ASP A 222 3.14 24.06 15.58
CA ASP A 222 4.01 25.22 15.43
C ASP A 222 4.83 25.50 16.71
N PRO A 223 6.17 25.38 16.69
CA PRO A 223 7.02 25.65 17.83
C PRO A 223 7.12 27.16 18.16
N GLN A 224 6.75 28.03 17.22
CA GLN A 224 6.77 29.48 17.43
C GLN A 224 5.54 29.98 18.19
N LYS A 225 4.46 29.21 18.23
CA LYS A 225 3.25 29.50 19.01
C LYS A 225 3.40 29.01 20.45
N ILE A 226 4.00 29.85 21.30
CA ILE A 226 4.33 29.51 22.69
C ILE A 226 3.09 29.59 23.60
N ARG A 227 2.26 30.62 23.43
CA ARG A 227 1.05 30.85 24.23
C ARG A 227 -0.22 30.66 23.41
N LYS A 228 -1.34 30.41 24.09
CA LYS A 228 -2.66 30.20 23.46
C LYS A 228 -3.03 31.31 22.48
N ASN A 229 -2.76 32.56 22.87
CA ASN A 229 -3.19 33.75 22.14
C ASN A 229 -2.15 34.26 21.13
N ASP A 230 -1.01 33.58 20.99
CA ASP A 230 -0.02 33.95 20.00
C ASP A 230 -0.53 33.56 18.60
N PRO A 231 -0.30 34.39 17.57
CA PRO A 231 -0.48 34.02 16.17
C PRO A 231 0.26 32.71 15.85
N GLY A 232 -0.39 31.80 15.11
CA GLY A 232 0.22 30.54 14.67
C GLY A 232 0.49 30.49 13.17
N HIS A 233 1.30 29.51 12.78
CA HIS A 233 1.71 29.23 11.40
C HIS A 233 1.20 27.83 10.97
N PRO A 234 0.01 27.73 10.36
CA PRO A 234 -0.59 26.46 9.97
C PRO A 234 0.27 25.60 9.04
N GLU A 235 1.12 26.22 8.21
CA GLU A 235 1.94 25.57 7.20
C GLU A 235 2.99 24.61 7.79
N GLY A 236 3.48 24.89 9.00
CA GLY A 236 4.44 24.04 9.72
C GLY A 236 3.79 23.04 10.68
N CYS A 237 2.45 22.97 10.72
CA CYS A 237 1.71 22.27 11.75
C CYS A 237 1.09 20.96 11.24
N VAL A 238 1.52 19.81 11.79
CA VAL A 238 0.98 18.49 11.44
C VAL A 238 -0.53 18.40 11.70
N VAL A 239 -0.99 19.01 12.79
CA VAL A 239 -2.41 19.05 13.16
C VAL A 239 -3.23 19.74 12.05
N PHE A 240 -2.72 20.84 11.50
CA PHE A 240 -3.40 21.54 10.40
C PHE A 240 -3.38 20.72 9.10
N ALA A 241 -2.24 20.09 8.77
CA ALA A 241 -2.15 19.20 7.62
C ALA A 241 -3.17 18.03 7.70
N LEU A 242 -3.37 17.45 8.88
CA LEU A 242 -4.40 16.42 9.08
C LEU A 242 -5.83 17.00 9.02
N HIS A 243 -6.06 18.24 9.50
CA HIS A 243 -7.34 18.92 9.31
C HIS A 243 -7.70 19.12 7.83
N GLN A 244 -6.73 19.37 6.94
CA GLN A 244 -7.00 19.48 5.50
C GLN A 244 -7.61 18.19 4.91
N ILE A 245 -7.32 17.04 5.53
CA ILE A 245 -7.85 15.74 5.13
C ILE A 245 -9.20 15.47 5.81
N TYR A 246 -9.28 15.69 7.12
CA TYR A 246 -10.40 15.21 7.97
C TYR A 246 -11.40 16.30 8.40
N SER A 247 -11.17 17.56 8.05
CA SER A 247 -12.00 18.72 8.46
C SER A 247 -12.34 19.64 7.29
N LYS A 248 -12.59 19.10 6.09
CA LYS A 248 -12.78 19.88 4.85
C LYS A 248 -13.84 21.00 4.93
N GLY A 249 -14.84 20.90 5.80
CA GLY A 249 -15.86 21.93 6.01
C GLY A 249 -15.49 23.06 6.99
N GLU A 250 -14.40 22.90 7.75
CA GLU A 250 -14.03 23.79 8.86
C GLU A 250 -12.64 24.43 8.63
N ILE A 251 -11.96 24.06 7.54
CA ILE A 251 -10.54 24.35 7.34
C ILE A 251 -10.23 25.84 7.33
N GLN A 252 -11.07 26.64 6.67
CA GLN A 252 -10.89 28.10 6.57
C GLN A 252 -10.99 28.76 7.95
N THR A 253 -11.96 28.34 8.76
CA THR A 253 -12.14 28.83 10.13
C THR A 253 -10.97 28.43 11.02
N ILE A 254 -10.55 27.16 10.96
CA ILE A 254 -9.40 26.65 11.71
C ILE A 254 -8.14 27.46 11.37
N GLU A 255 -7.91 27.71 10.08
CA GLU A 255 -6.78 28.49 9.60
C GLU A 255 -6.83 29.94 10.11
N SER A 256 -7.96 30.63 9.92
CA SER A 256 -8.13 32.03 10.31
C SER A 256 -7.97 32.22 11.81
N GLU A 257 -8.57 31.35 12.63
CA GLU A 257 -8.47 31.44 14.09
C GLU A 257 -7.07 31.09 14.59
N CYS A 258 -6.36 30.17 13.92
CA CYS A 258 -4.98 29.83 14.25
C CYS A 258 -4.06 31.04 14.01
N ARG A 259 -4.14 31.64 12.82
CA ARG A 259 -3.35 32.83 12.44
C ARG A 259 -3.67 34.04 13.32
N ALA A 260 -4.92 34.21 13.71
CA ALA A 260 -5.34 35.31 14.60
C ALA A 260 -5.03 35.08 16.08
N GLY A 261 -4.48 33.92 16.47
CA GLY A 261 -4.25 33.56 17.88
C GLY A 261 -5.54 33.30 18.67
N GLN A 262 -6.69 33.15 18.02
CA GLN A 262 -7.98 32.94 18.69
C GLN A 262 -8.16 31.48 19.13
N ARG A 263 -7.48 30.55 18.46
CA ARG A 263 -7.55 29.09 18.71
C ARG A 263 -6.29 28.57 19.39
N GLY A 264 -6.47 27.87 20.51
CA GLY A 264 -5.38 27.15 21.18
C GLY A 264 -5.03 25.82 20.50
N CYS A 265 -3.75 25.42 20.54
CA CYS A 265 -3.30 24.16 19.93
C CYS A 265 -3.96 22.92 20.55
N VAL A 266 -4.25 22.93 21.85
CA VAL A 266 -4.96 21.84 22.54
C VAL A 266 -6.37 21.68 22.02
N ASP A 267 -7.14 22.78 21.95
CA ASP A 267 -8.51 22.78 21.45
C ASP A 267 -8.56 22.32 19.97
N CYS A 268 -7.60 22.79 19.17
CA CYS A 268 -7.42 22.37 17.77
C CYS A 268 -7.18 20.85 17.65
N LYS A 269 -6.26 20.30 18.46
CA LYS A 269 -5.99 18.86 18.52
C LYS A 269 -7.22 18.04 18.94
N MET A 270 -7.99 18.54 19.90
CA MET A 270 -9.20 17.85 20.35
C MET A 270 -10.28 17.82 19.27
N GLN A 271 -10.44 18.90 18.51
CA GLN A 271 -11.34 18.91 17.34
C GLN A 271 -10.85 17.93 16.27
N LEU A 272 -9.54 17.91 15.95
CA LEU A 272 -8.97 16.95 15.01
C LEU A 272 -9.23 15.50 15.45
N ALA A 273 -9.00 15.19 16.73
CA ALA A 273 -9.22 13.86 17.28
C ALA A 273 -10.70 13.43 17.14
N GLY A 274 -11.64 14.35 17.35
CA GLY A 274 -13.07 14.12 17.11
C GLY A 274 -13.35 13.75 15.65
N ASN A 275 -12.88 14.57 14.71
CA ASN A 275 -13.13 14.36 13.28
C ASN A 275 -12.45 13.07 12.75
N LEU A 276 -11.23 12.78 13.21
CA LEU A 276 -10.54 11.52 12.92
C LEU A 276 -11.33 10.32 13.44
N ASN A 277 -11.82 10.38 14.68
CA ASN A 277 -12.60 9.29 15.25
C ASN A 277 -13.93 9.07 14.54
N THR A 278 -14.60 10.13 14.11
CA THR A 278 -15.78 10.03 13.25
C THR A 278 -15.44 9.38 11.92
N ALA A 279 -14.35 9.80 11.27
CA ALA A 279 -13.92 9.24 9.98
C ALA A 279 -13.50 7.76 10.07
N LEU A 280 -12.84 7.35 11.16
CA LEU A 280 -12.39 5.98 11.38
C LEU A 280 -13.48 5.07 11.98
N GLY A 281 -14.57 5.63 12.51
CA GLY A 281 -15.66 4.88 13.12
C GLY A 281 -16.21 3.75 12.25
N PRO A 282 -16.62 4.01 10.99
CA PRO A 282 -17.11 2.97 10.09
C PRO A 282 -16.08 1.86 9.81
N LEU A 283 -14.81 2.25 9.66
CA LEU A 283 -13.71 1.31 9.44
C LEU A 283 -13.54 0.39 10.66
N ARG A 284 -13.49 0.95 11.87
CA ARG A 284 -13.37 0.17 13.12
C ARG A 284 -14.54 -0.78 13.32
N HIS A 285 -15.76 -0.33 13.01
CA HIS A 285 -16.95 -1.18 13.07
C HIS A 285 -16.80 -2.40 12.15
N ARG A 286 -16.42 -2.19 10.89
CA ARG A 286 -16.18 -3.28 9.93
C ARG A 286 -15.06 -4.22 10.37
N ARG A 287 -13.98 -3.69 10.95
CA ARG A 287 -12.91 -4.51 11.54
C ARG A 287 -13.47 -5.44 12.63
N GLN A 288 -14.29 -4.91 13.54
CA GLN A 288 -14.91 -5.69 14.61
C GLN A 288 -15.85 -6.76 14.07
N GLU A 289 -16.67 -6.45 13.05
CA GLU A 289 -17.55 -7.42 12.40
C GLU A 289 -16.77 -8.58 11.77
N LEU A 290 -15.65 -8.31 11.10
CA LEU A 290 -14.79 -9.33 10.50
C LEU A 290 -14.11 -10.18 11.57
N LEU A 291 -13.62 -9.57 12.65
CA LEU A 291 -12.99 -10.28 13.76
C LEU A 291 -13.98 -11.19 14.51
N ALA A 292 -15.25 -10.82 14.57
CA ALA A 292 -16.29 -11.61 15.23
C ALA A 292 -16.74 -12.84 14.41
N LYS A 293 -16.52 -12.83 13.09
CA LYS A 293 -16.93 -13.93 12.19
C LYS A 293 -15.78 -14.90 11.95
N ALA A 294 -15.73 -15.96 12.75
CA ALA A 294 -14.73 -17.02 12.60
C ALA A 294 -14.77 -17.65 11.19
N GLY A 295 -13.62 -17.75 10.52
CA GLY A 295 -13.46 -18.40 9.21
C GLY A 295 -13.84 -17.53 7.99
N GLU A 296 -14.49 -16.39 8.18
CA GLU A 296 -14.97 -15.56 7.07
C GLU A 296 -13.80 -14.94 6.29
N LEU A 297 -12.77 -14.47 6.99
CA LEU A 297 -11.59 -13.89 6.36
C LEU A 297 -10.83 -14.92 5.52
N GLU A 298 -10.66 -16.13 6.06
CA GLU A 298 -10.00 -17.24 5.38
C GLU A 298 -10.79 -17.66 4.13
N ARG A 299 -12.12 -17.68 4.21
CA ARG A 299 -13.00 -17.94 3.07
C ARG A 299 -12.81 -16.88 1.98
N ILE A 300 -12.85 -15.59 2.34
CA ILE A 300 -12.64 -14.47 1.42
C ILE A 300 -11.29 -14.58 0.70
N LEU A 301 -10.21 -14.81 1.46
CA LEU A 301 -8.85 -14.92 0.89
C LEU A 301 -8.70 -16.15 0.00
N LYS A 302 -9.36 -17.27 0.34
CA LYS A 302 -9.38 -18.48 -0.48
C LYS A 302 -10.11 -18.24 -1.80
N GLU A 303 -11.31 -17.66 -1.76
CA GLU A 303 -12.10 -17.34 -2.96
C GLU A 303 -11.38 -16.33 -3.86
N GLY A 304 -10.76 -15.30 -3.26
CA GLY A 304 -9.93 -14.35 -4.00
C GLY A 304 -8.73 -15.02 -4.66
N ALA A 305 -8.06 -15.95 -3.95
CA ALA A 305 -6.96 -16.72 -4.52
C ALA A 305 -7.41 -17.67 -5.63
N GLU A 306 -8.61 -18.24 -5.57
CA GLU A 306 -9.18 -19.07 -6.64
C GLU A 306 -9.49 -18.24 -7.89
N LYS A 307 -10.11 -17.06 -7.73
CA LYS A 307 -10.34 -16.10 -8.83
C LYS A 307 -9.01 -15.68 -9.49
N ALA A 308 -8.02 -15.34 -8.67
CA ALA A 308 -6.71 -14.95 -9.12
C ALA A 308 -5.97 -16.11 -9.83
N ARG A 309 -5.99 -17.31 -9.25
CA ARG A 309 -5.36 -18.50 -9.81
C ARG A 309 -5.93 -18.85 -11.18
N ALA A 310 -7.24 -18.76 -11.36
CA ALA A 310 -7.85 -19.04 -12.66
C ALA A 310 -7.24 -18.18 -13.78
N VAL A 311 -7.04 -16.88 -13.55
CA VAL A 311 -6.40 -16.00 -14.54
C VAL A 311 -4.91 -16.29 -14.67
N ALA A 312 -4.21 -16.49 -13.55
CA ALA A 312 -2.78 -16.76 -13.54
C ALA A 312 -2.42 -18.07 -14.27
N SER A 313 -3.22 -19.13 -14.08
CA SER A 313 -3.03 -20.41 -14.74
C SER A 313 -3.22 -20.29 -16.27
N GLU A 314 -4.18 -19.51 -16.75
CA GLU A 314 -4.35 -19.26 -18.19
C GLU A 314 -3.15 -18.51 -18.78
N THR A 315 -2.68 -17.45 -18.12
CA THR A 315 -1.47 -16.74 -18.56
C THR A 315 -0.25 -17.67 -18.59
N MET A 316 -0.11 -18.55 -17.59
CA MET A 316 1.02 -19.48 -17.55
C MET A 316 0.99 -20.54 -18.65
N LYS A 317 -0.19 -20.96 -19.12
CA LYS A 317 -0.30 -21.82 -20.32
C LYS A 317 0.27 -21.12 -21.55
N GLU A 318 -0.10 -19.85 -21.77
CA GLU A 318 0.45 -19.06 -22.87
C GLU A 318 1.98 -18.89 -22.77
N VAL A 319 2.48 -18.62 -21.56
CA VAL A 319 3.92 -18.50 -21.28
C VAL A 319 4.66 -19.79 -21.58
N ARG A 320 4.20 -20.93 -21.06
CA ARG A 320 4.86 -22.22 -21.27
C ARG A 320 4.84 -22.64 -22.74
N ALA A 321 3.72 -22.41 -23.44
CA ALA A 321 3.63 -22.65 -24.87
C ALA A 321 4.62 -21.77 -25.67
N ALA A 322 4.70 -20.48 -25.36
CA ALA A 322 5.62 -19.54 -26.02
C ALA A 322 7.11 -19.90 -25.77
N MET A 323 7.41 -20.47 -24.60
CA MET A 323 8.76 -20.91 -24.24
C MET A 323 9.07 -22.37 -24.62
N HIS A 324 8.14 -23.09 -25.24
CA HIS A 324 8.27 -24.51 -25.59
C HIS A 324 8.56 -25.43 -24.39
N LEU A 325 7.87 -25.20 -23.28
CA LEU A 325 7.98 -26.01 -22.05
C LEU A 325 6.81 -26.98 -21.85
N GLU A 326 5.86 -27.00 -22.78
CA GLU A 326 4.70 -27.92 -22.84
C GLU A 326 4.57 -28.58 -24.21
#